data_AF-A0A1G3P2M8-F1
#
_entry.id   AF-A0A1G3P2M8-F1
#
_cell.length_a   1.000
_cell.length_b   1.000
_cell.length_c   1.000
_cell.angle_alpha   90.00
_cell.angle_beta   90.00
_cell.angle_gamma   90.00
#
_symmetry.space_group_name_H-M   'P 1'
#
loop_
_entity.id
_entity.type
_entity.pdbx_description
1 polymer ?
#
loop_
_entity_poly.entity_id
_entity_poly.type
_entity_poly.pdbx_seq_one_letter_code
_entity_poly.pdbx_strand_id
1 'polypeptide(L)'
;MKILQIICLCLVCSGCLTVKEVIKSDEKFSSTESVYTLKIVSNSDGTLRGIIKSPFLICAEISGVIKKTELTTDVHIDTIHYLTSWANGWTEGIFDATGIISFYNENGKNIVSIKEEITLFDLKKGNLRYYDTMYQNEDGYKKVQDRFTRIKAIIEYLKTNGYTKPYGKVYFKSEYSNAFLYDVKKSLLAKNVKLPENLQRLKDSGTLEKDIQEAVELIFTLYNSDNKIILLKNH
;
A
#
# COMPACT_ATOMS: atom_id res chain seq x y z
N MET A 1 19.06 8.65 -43.43
CA MET A 1 17.82 8.15 -42.79
C MET A 1 18.04 7.45 -41.44
N LYS A 2 19.12 6.67 -41.23
CA LYS A 2 19.37 5.95 -39.95
C LYS A 2 19.77 6.86 -38.76
N ILE A 3 20.43 7.99 -38.99
CA ILE A 3 20.86 8.92 -37.92
C ILE A 3 19.67 9.64 -37.27
N LEU A 4 18.65 10.01 -38.05
CA LEU A 4 17.45 10.68 -37.53
C LEU A 4 16.60 9.75 -36.65
N GLN A 5 16.56 8.45 -36.97
CA GLN A 5 15.89 7.43 -36.14
C GLN A 5 16.60 7.19 -34.81
N ILE A 6 17.94 7.27 -34.76
CA ILE A 6 18.71 7.14 -33.51
C ILE A 6 18.51 8.38 -32.62
N ILE A 7 18.46 9.59 -33.20
CA ILE A 7 18.17 10.83 -32.46
C ILE A 7 16.73 10.83 -31.91
N CYS A 8 15.75 10.37 -32.69
CA CYS A 8 14.38 10.17 -32.20
C CYS A 8 14.31 9.13 -31.07
N LEU A 9 15.04 8.02 -31.15
CA LEU A 9 15.05 6.99 -30.12
C LEU A 9 15.67 7.48 -28.80
N CYS A 10 16.67 8.37 -28.85
CA CYS A 10 17.25 8.99 -27.65
C CYS A 10 16.35 10.06 -27.01
N LEU A 11 15.52 10.76 -27.80
CA LEU A 11 14.57 11.77 -27.30
C LEU A 11 13.32 11.17 -26.62
N VAL A 12 12.94 9.93 -26.95
CA VAL A 12 11.82 9.24 -26.28
C VAL A 12 12.22 8.66 -24.91
N CYS A 13 13.51 8.53 -24.62
CA CYS A 13 14.02 7.96 -23.36
C CYS A 13 14.23 9.00 -22.24
N SER A 14 13.90 10.27 -22.45
CA SER A 14 14.26 11.37 -21.53
C SER A 14 13.28 11.62 -20.37
N GLY A 15 12.23 10.81 -20.23
CA GLY A 15 11.22 10.95 -19.17
C GLY A 15 11.59 10.34 -17.81
N CYS A 16 12.87 10.06 -17.55
CA CYS A 16 13.30 9.40 -16.31
C CYS A 16 13.08 10.31 -15.10
N LEU A 17 12.19 9.90 -14.19
CA LEU A 17 12.07 10.48 -12.85
C LEU A 17 13.45 10.51 -12.19
N THR A 18 13.95 11.72 -11.92
CA THR A 18 15.25 11.90 -11.27
C THR A 18 15.04 11.98 -9.77
N VAL A 19 15.61 11.03 -9.02
CA VAL A 19 15.62 11.04 -7.56
C VAL A 19 16.53 12.17 -7.08
N LYS A 20 15.97 13.12 -6.32
CA LYS A 20 16.68 14.27 -5.76
C LYS A 20 17.17 13.99 -4.34
N GLU A 21 16.35 13.32 -3.55
CA GLU A 21 16.62 13.09 -2.14
C GLU A 21 15.90 11.83 -1.65
N VAL A 22 16.48 11.17 -0.64
CA VAL A 22 15.86 10.02 0.03
C VAL A 22 15.96 10.23 1.53
N ILE A 23 14.82 10.34 2.20
CA ILE A 23 14.71 10.42 3.66
C ILE A 23 14.27 9.04 4.18
N LYS A 24 14.99 8.52 5.17
CA LYS A 24 14.67 7.23 5.81
C LYS A 24 14.50 7.44 7.29
N SER A 25 13.62 6.65 7.91
CA SER A 25 13.56 6.60 9.37
C SER A 25 14.88 6.09 9.94
N ASP A 26 15.30 6.69 11.05
CA ASP A 26 16.38 6.13 11.87
C ASP A 26 15.94 4.84 12.55
N GLU A 27 14.65 4.77 12.93
CA GLU A 27 14.03 3.53 13.40
C GLU A 27 14.07 2.44 12.34
N LYS A 28 14.41 1.24 12.81
CA LYS A 28 14.55 0.05 11.99
C LYS A 28 13.38 -0.88 12.24
N PHE A 29 12.74 -1.30 11.17
CA PHE A 29 11.74 -2.36 11.16
C PHE A 29 12.41 -3.75 11.23
N SER A 30 13.61 -3.86 10.66
CA SER A 30 14.48 -5.03 10.76
C SER A 30 15.94 -4.56 10.63
N SER A 31 16.92 -5.47 10.75
CA SER A 31 18.34 -5.11 10.62
C SER A 31 18.70 -4.38 9.31
N THR A 32 17.89 -4.55 8.26
CA THR A 32 18.12 -3.96 6.92
C THR A 32 17.03 -3.00 6.47
N GLU A 33 15.87 -2.96 7.13
CA GLU A 33 14.70 -2.21 6.67
C GLU A 33 14.38 -1.04 7.62
N SER A 34 14.17 0.15 7.05
CA SER A 34 13.68 1.32 7.79
C SER A 34 12.15 1.28 7.85
N VAL A 35 11.55 1.75 8.94
CA VAL A 35 10.09 1.81 9.14
C VAL A 35 9.39 2.59 8.03
N TYR A 36 10.03 3.62 7.49
CA TYR A 36 9.58 4.28 6.27
C TYR A 36 10.73 4.75 5.38
N THR A 37 10.41 5.05 4.13
CA THR A 37 11.27 5.77 3.20
C THR A 37 10.43 6.76 2.40
N LEU A 38 10.86 8.02 2.37
CA LEU A 38 10.38 9.05 1.43
C LEU A 38 11.43 9.24 0.34
N LYS A 39 11.04 9.03 -0.91
CA LYS A 39 11.84 9.43 -2.08
C LYS A 39 11.26 10.71 -2.67
N ILE A 40 12.09 11.73 -2.82
CA ILE A 40 11.72 12.98 -3.49
C ILE A 40 12.23 12.91 -4.93
N VAL A 41 11.32 13.01 -5.88
CA VAL A 41 11.62 12.98 -7.32
C VAL A 41 11.23 14.31 -7.96
N SER A 42 11.96 14.70 -8.99
CA SER A 42 11.60 15.84 -9.84
C SER A 42 10.93 15.35 -11.11
N ASN A 43 9.78 15.91 -11.42
CA ASN A 43 9.15 15.78 -12.73
C ASN A 43 9.84 16.67 -13.77
N SER A 44 9.49 16.47 -15.03
CA SER A 44 9.98 17.26 -16.17
C SER A 44 9.56 18.73 -16.12
N ASP A 45 8.45 19.04 -15.45
CA ASP A 45 7.95 20.41 -15.22
C ASP A 45 8.59 21.10 -14.01
N GLY A 46 9.54 20.43 -13.33
CA GLY A 46 10.20 20.93 -12.12
C GLY A 46 9.41 20.72 -10.83
N THR A 47 8.18 20.17 -10.89
CA THR A 47 7.42 19.84 -9.68
C THR A 47 8.09 18.72 -8.91
N LEU A 48 8.17 18.87 -7.59
CA LEU A 48 8.69 17.84 -6.69
C LEU A 48 7.55 16.94 -6.22
N ARG A 49 7.74 15.63 -6.36
CA ARG A 49 6.81 14.61 -5.83
C ARG A 49 7.49 13.75 -4.79
N GLY A 50 6.71 13.39 -3.77
CA GLY A 50 7.11 12.47 -2.71
C GLY A 50 6.54 11.09 -2.99
N ILE A 51 7.35 10.06 -2.81
CA ILE A 51 6.93 8.65 -2.88
C ILE A 51 7.28 8.01 -1.54
N ILE A 52 6.27 7.61 -0.78
CA ILE A 52 6.39 7.03 0.55
C ILE A 52 6.18 5.52 0.46
N LYS A 53 7.08 4.77 1.10
CA LYS A 53 6.97 3.31 1.30
C LYS A 53 7.21 2.95 2.75
N SER A 54 6.56 1.88 3.21
CA SER A 54 6.74 1.32 4.54
C SER A 54 6.63 -0.22 4.50
N PRO A 55 7.45 -0.96 5.28
CA PRO A 55 7.29 -2.41 5.45
C PRO A 55 5.93 -2.81 6.04
N PHE A 56 5.20 -1.89 6.66
CA PHE A 56 3.85 -2.13 7.14
C PHE A 56 2.77 -1.98 6.05
N LEU A 57 3.13 -1.36 4.93
CA LEU A 57 2.27 -1.07 3.79
C LEU A 57 2.88 -1.66 2.51
N ILE A 58 3.28 -2.94 2.57
CA ILE A 58 4.15 -3.59 1.57
C ILE A 58 3.63 -3.49 0.13
N CYS A 59 2.32 -3.44 -0.05
CA CYS A 59 1.71 -3.41 -1.38
C CYS A 59 1.23 -2.00 -1.76
N ALA A 60 1.48 -0.97 -0.93
CA ALA A 60 1.06 0.41 -1.20
C ALA A 60 2.26 1.32 -1.46
N GLU A 61 2.10 2.16 -2.46
CA GLU A 61 2.95 3.31 -2.75
C GLU A 61 2.10 4.57 -2.62
N ILE A 62 2.39 5.38 -1.60
CA ILE A 62 1.67 6.62 -1.33
C ILE A 62 2.46 7.74 -2.01
N SER A 63 1.81 8.54 -2.83
CA SER A 63 2.48 9.65 -3.52
C SER A 63 1.70 10.96 -3.47
N GLY A 64 2.43 12.05 -3.62
CA GLY A 64 1.87 13.39 -3.53
C GLY A 64 2.84 14.48 -3.93
N VAL A 65 2.36 15.72 -3.93
CA VAL A 65 3.17 16.91 -4.21
C VAL A 65 3.94 17.31 -2.96
N ILE A 66 5.22 17.67 -3.12
CA ILE A 66 6.07 18.12 -2.03
C ILE A 66 5.91 19.62 -1.83
N LYS A 67 5.71 20.04 -0.58
CA LYS A 67 5.89 21.41 -0.13
C LYS A 67 6.98 21.44 0.93
N LYS A 68 8.12 22.06 0.61
CA LYS A 68 9.23 22.23 1.54
C LYS A 68 9.14 23.58 2.25
N THR A 69 9.42 23.55 3.55
CA THR A 69 9.73 24.73 4.37
C THR A 69 11.19 24.59 4.86
N GLU A 70 11.67 25.56 5.64
CA GLU A 70 12.99 25.45 6.29
C GLU A 70 13.04 24.30 7.31
N LEU A 71 11.90 23.90 7.88
CA LEU A 71 11.82 22.94 8.98
C LEU A 71 11.21 21.60 8.59
N THR A 72 10.36 21.58 7.57
CA THR A 72 9.57 20.39 7.22
C THR A 72 9.56 20.13 5.71
N THR A 73 9.40 18.86 5.37
CA THR A 73 9.00 18.40 4.04
C THR A 73 7.61 17.80 4.15
N ASP A 74 6.62 18.50 3.62
CA ASP A 74 5.23 18.06 3.63
C ASP A 74 4.87 17.39 2.30
N VAL A 75 4.30 16.19 2.36
CA VAL A 75 3.75 15.46 1.21
C VAL A 75 2.23 15.62 1.22
N HIS A 76 1.72 16.41 0.28
CA HIS A 76 0.28 16.53 0.02
C HIS A 76 -0.14 15.35 -0.87
N ILE A 77 -0.68 14.32 -0.23
CA ILE A 77 -1.05 13.07 -0.87
C ILE A 77 -2.19 13.33 -1.86
N ASP A 78 -2.02 12.83 -3.07
CA ASP A 78 -3.04 12.86 -4.12
C ASP A 78 -3.38 11.45 -4.65
N THR A 79 -2.49 10.47 -4.43
CA THR A 79 -2.59 9.15 -5.04
C THR A 79 -2.08 8.05 -4.11
N ILE A 80 -2.79 6.93 -4.03
CA ILE A 80 -2.26 5.68 -3.49
C ILE A 80 -2.34 4.59 -4.56
N HIS A 81 -1.20 4.00 -4.87
CA HIS A 81 -1.08 2.87 -5.78
C HIS A 81 -0.88 1.57 -4.99
N TYR A 82 -1.85 0.67 -5.10
CA TYR A 82 -1.77 -0.68 -4.55
C TYR A 82 -1.38 -1.68 -5.63
N LEU A 83 -0.37 -2.50 -5.37
CA LEU A 83 0.04 -3.61 -6.22
C LEU A 83 0.39 -4.83 -5.35
N THR A 84 -0.42 -5.89 -5.45
CA THR A 84 -0.13 -7.20 -4.83
C THR A 84 -0.02 -8.27 -5.90
N SER A 85 0.87 -9.23 -5.71
CA SER A 85 1.12 -10.32 -6.66
C SER A 85 1.22 -11.67 -5.96
N TRP A 86 0.81 -12.72 -6.65
CA TRP A 86 0.96 -14.11 -6.24
C TRP A 86 1.46 -14.94 -7.42
N ALA A 87 1.74 -16.23 -7.19
CA ALA A 87 2.36 -17.10 -8.20
C ALA A 87 1.65 -17.09 -9.57
N ASN A 88 0.32 -16.90 -9.57
CA ASN A 88 -0.52 -17.00 -10.75
C ASN A 88 -1.25 -15.69 -11.06
N GLY A 89 -0.79 -14.53 -10.60
CA GLY A 89 -1.49 -13.29 -10.90
C GLY A 89 -1.08 -12.08 -10.09
N TRP A 90 -1.80 -10.98 -10.31
CA TRP A 90 -1.61 -9.75 -9.57
C TRP A 90 -2.88 -8.90 -9.58
N THR A 91 -2.96 -7.95 -8.66
CA THR A 91 -4.01 -6.93 -8.54
C THR A 91 -3.36 -5.57 -8.40
N GLU A 92 -3.72 -4.65 -9.30
CA GLU A 92 -3.28 -3.25 -9.32
C GLU A 92 -4.51 -2.34 -9.13
N GLY A 93 -4.45 -1.44 -8.15
CA GLY A 93 -5.47 -0.43 -7.92
C GLY A 93 -4.83 0.93 -7.68
N ILE A 94 -5.20 1.94 -8.45
CA ILE A 94 -4.78 3.33 -8.23
C ILE A 94 -5.97 4.11 -7.73
N PHE A 95 -5.86 4.73 -6.56
CA PHE A 95 -6.91 5.53 -5.94
C PHE A 95 -6.50 6.98 -5.85
N ASP A 96 -7.46 7.88 -6.07
CA ASP A 96 -7.36 9.25 -5.57
C ASP A 96 -7.34 9.22 -4.04
N ALA A 97 -6.50 10.06 -3.46
CA ALA A 97 -6.40 10.20 -2.02
C ALA A 97 -6.18 11.66 -1.63
N THR A 98 -6.48 12.01 -0.39
CA THR A 98 -6.05 13.27 0.24
C THR A 98 -5.40 12.96 1.57
N GLY A 99 -4.54 13.86 2.03
CA GLY A 99 -3.90 13.78 3.34
C GLY A 99 -2.56 14.51 3.30
N ILE A 100 -1.99 14.76 4.46
CA ILE A 100 -0.69 15.41 4.58
C ILE A 100 0.18 14.62 5.53
N ILE A 101 1.33 14.15 5.03
CA ILE A 101 2.40 13.60 5.86
C ILE A 101 3.56 14.59 5.89
N SER A 102 3.97 14.97 7.09
CA SER A 102 5.10 15.86 7.36
C SER A 102 6.31 15.05 7.78
N PHE A 103 7.48 15.37 7.21
CA PHE A 103 8.78 14.83 7.60
C PHE A 103 9.64 15.97 8.14
N TYR A 104 10.32 15.77 9.26
CA TYR A 104 11.17 16.77 9.88
C TYR A 104 12.30 16.13 10.68
N ASN A 105 13.33 16.91 10.98
CA ASN A 105 14.43 16.46 11.84
C ASN A 105 14.21 16.99 13.26
N GLU A 106 14.25 16.10 14.25
CA GLU A 106 14.21 16.45 15.66
C GLU A 106 15.35 15.74 16.39
N ASN A 107 16.24 16.50 17.02
CA ASN A 107 17.42 15.98 17.72
C ASN A 107 18.29 15.03 16.85
N GLY A 108 18.45 15.36 15.56
CA GLY A 108 19.22 14.56 14.62
C GLY A 108 18.48 13.35 14.05
N LYS A 109 17.23 13.10 14.45
CA LYS A 109 16.42 11.97 13.97
C LYS A 109 15.34 12.42 12.98
N ASN A 110 15.12 11.63 11.95
CA ASN A 110 14.06 11.83 10.98
C ASN A 110 12.73 11.33 11.53
N ILE A 111 11.85 12.28 11.84
CA ILE A 111 10.51 12.02 12.35
C ILE A 111 9.50 12.21 11.23
N VAL A 112 8.43 11.42 11.30
CA VAL A 112 7.27 11.52 10.41
C VAL A 112 6.04 11.82 11.27
N SER A 113 5.10 12.60 10.74
CA SER A 113 3.82 12.91 11.39
C SER A 113 2.70 13.09 10.34
N ILE A 114 1.49 12.61 10.63
CA ILE A 114 0.30 12.81 9.80
C ILE A 114 -0.34 14.10 10.28
N LYS A 115 -0.29 15.15 9.46
CA LYS A 115 -0.97 16.43 9.70
C LYS A 115 -2.45 16.37 9.32
N GLU A 116 -2.78 15.62 8.26
CA GLU A 116 -4.16 15.40 7.80
C GLU A 116 -4.37 13.92 7.48
N GLU A 117 -5.46 13.34 7.99
CA GLU A 117 -5.80 11.92 7.82
C GLU A 117 -5.89 11.54 6.34
N ILE A 118 -5.29 10.39 6.00
CA ILE A 118 -5.33 9.87 4.64
C ILE A 118 -6.73 9.35 4.35
N THR A 119 -7.39 9.94 3.38
CA THR A 119 -8.71 9.53 2.91
C THR A 119 -8.60 9.03 1.47
N LEU A 120 -9.11 7.84 1.19
CA LEU A 120 -9.26 7.30 -0.16
C LEU A 120 -10.60 7.73 -0.74
N PHE A 121 -10.61 8.19 -2.00
CA PHE A 121 -11.83 8.53 -2.72
C PHE A 121 -12.16 7.46 -3.76
N ASP A 122 -11.93 7.76 -5.03
CA ASP A 122 -12.30 6.91 -6.14
C ASP A 122 -11.12 6.05 -6.59
N LEU A 123 -11.41 4.81 -6.92
CA LEU A 123 -10.54 4.02 -7.78
C LEU A 123 -10.47 4.76 -9.13
N LYS A 124 -9.27 5.02 -9.66
CA LYS A 124 -9.08 5.59 -11.01
C LYS A 124 -8.75 4.52 -12.03
N LYS A 125 -8.03 3.49 -11.58
CA LYS A 125 -7.57 2.40 -12.42
C LYS A 125 -7.57 1.12 -11.61
N GLY A 126 -8.21 0.10 -12.14
CA GLY A 126 -8.16 -1.25 -11.60
C GLY A 126 -7.73 -2.21 -12.71
N ASN A 127 -6.67 -2.96 -12.48
CA ASN A 127 -6.26 -4.05 -13.35
C ASN A 127 -6.08 -5.32 -12.52
N LEU A 128 -6.42 -6.45 -13.11
CA LEU A 128 -6.27 -7.73 -12.44
C LEU A 128 -5.84 -8.78 -13.44
N ARG A 129 -4.90 -9.64 -13.05
CA ARG A 129 -4.48 -10.80 -13.84
C ARG A 129 -4.71 -12.08 -13.05
N TYR A 130 -5.35 -13.06 -13.68
CA TYR A 130 -5.47 -14.44 -13.21
C TYR A 130 -4.90 -15.38 -14.27
N TYR A 131 -3.80 -16.07 -13.96
CA TYR A 131 -3.06 -16.94 -14.87
C TYR A 131 -2.75 -16.18 -16.17
N ASP A 132 -3.39 -16.55 -17.28
CA ASP A 132 -3.22 -15.91 -18.59
C ASP A 132 -4.36 -14.94 -18.93
N THR A 133 -5.38 -14.83 -18.06
CA THR A 133 -6.49 -13.91 -18.25
C THR A 133 -6.19 -12.55 -17.62
N MET A 134 -6.33 -11.50 -18.42
CA MET A 134 -6.14 -10.12 -18.00
C MET A 134 -7.48 -9.37 -18.01
N TYR A 135 -7.78 -8.66 -16.93
CA TYR A 135 -8.93 -7.78 -16.78
C TYR A 135 -8.42 -6.35 -16.65
N GLN A 136 -8.83 -5.49 -17.58
CA GLN A 136 -8.44 -4.08 -17.66
C GLN A 136 -9.69 -3.21 -17.86
N ASN A 137 -9.51 -1.89 -17.83
CA ASN A 137 -10.59 -0.92 -18.06
C ASN A 137 -11.76 -1.14 -17.09
N GLU A 138 -13.01 -1.11 -17.55
CA GLU A 138 -14.21 -1.27 -16.71
C GLU A 138 -14.27 -2.63 -16.01
N ASP A 139 -13.88 -3.73 -16.69
CA ASP A 139 -13.88 -5.06 -16.09
C ASP A 139 -12.83 -5.19 -14.99
N GLY A 140 -11.62 -4.69 -15.25
CA GLY A 140 -10.55 -4.62 -14.27
C GLY A 140 -10.95 -3.75 -13.07
N TYR A 141 -11.49 -2.56 -13.35
CA TYR A 141 -12.00 -1.63 -12.36
C TYR A 141 -13.00 -2.31 -11.41
N LYS A 142 -14.04 -2.93 -11.96
CA LYS A 142 -15.10 -3.56 -11.18
C LYS A 142 -14.55 -4.70 -10.32
N LYS A 143 -13.70 -5.57 -10.89
CA LYS A 143 -13.11 -6.69 -10.14
C LYS A 143 -12.21 -6.23 -9.01
N VAL A 144 -11.42 -5.19 -9.23
CA VAL A 144 -10.58 -4.59 -8.18
C VAL A 144 -11.47 -3.96 -7.10
N GLN A 145 -12.49 -3.19 -7.47
CA GLN A 145 -13.42 -2.60 -6.51
C GLN A 145 -14.15 -3.65 -5.66
N ASP A 146 -14.64 -4.73 -6.28
CA ASP A 146 -15.28 -5.84 -5.59
C ASP A 146 -14.32 -6.51 -4.60
N ARG A 147 -13.05 -6.73 -5.01
CA ARG A 147 -12.01 -7.29 -4.15
C ARG A 147 -11.72 -6.38 -2.95
N PHE A 148 -11.54 -5.08 -3.16
CA PHE A 148 -11.34 -4.12 -2.07
C PHE A 148 -12.53 -4.10 -1.10
N THR A 149 -13.76 -4.19 -1.61
CA THR A 149 -14.97 -4.25 -0.80
C THR A 149 -14.99 -5.49 0.10
N ARG A 150 -14.67 -6.67 -0.44
CA ARG A 150 -14.58 -7.91 0.35
C ARG A 150 -13.45 -7.84 1.38
N ILE A 151 -12.30 -7.27 1.02
CA ILE A 151 -11.17 -7.10 1.95
C ILE A 151 -11.53 -6.14 3.09
N LYS A 152 -12.24 -5.04 2.82
CA LYS A 152 -12.75 -4.14 3.87
C LYS A 152 -13.65 -4.88 4.86
N ALA A 153 -14.57 -5.71 4.37
CA ALA A 153 -15.41 -6.54 5.24
C ALA A 153 -14.61 -7.55 6.09
N ILE A 154 -13.53 -8.12 5.53
CA ILE A 154 -12.60 -8.98 6.29
C ILE A 154 -11.94 -8.17 7.42
N ILE A 155 -11.42 -6.98 7.12
CA ILE A 155 -10.72 -6.13 8.09
C ILE A 155 -11.66 -5.69 9.21
N GLU A 156 -12.87 -5.26 8.86
CA GLU A 156 -13.90 -4.88 9.83
C GLU A 156 -14.23 -6.03 10.78
N TYR A 157 -14.39 -7.25 10.24
CA TYR A 157 -14.60 -8.45 11.05
C TYR A 157 -13.42 -8.72 11.99
N LEU A 158 -12.18 -8.69 11.49
CA LEU A 158 -10.99 -8.91 12.32
C LEU A 158 -10.94 -7.90 13.47
N LYS A 159 -11.11 -6.61 13.18
CA LYS A 159 -11.09 -5.55 14.20
C LYS A 159 -12.17 -5.71 15.26
N THR A 160 -13.40 -6.03 14.83
CA THR A 160 -14.53 -6.28 15.75
C THR A 160 -14.30 -7.49 16.66
N ASN A 161 -13.46 -8.43 16.23
CA ASN A 161 -13.09 -9.63 17.00
C ASN A 161 -11.76 -9.47 17.77
N GLY A 162 -11.35 -8.23 18.07
CA GLY A 162 -10.23 -7.96 18.97
C GLY A 162 -8.85 -7.86 18.29
N TYR A 163 -8.78 -7.97 16.96
CA TYR A 163 -7.55 -7.73 16.21
C TYR A 163 -7.35 -6.22 16.01
N THR A 164 -6.75 -5.55 17.00
CA THR A 164 -6.56 -4.09 17.02
C THR A 164 -5.10 -3.65 16.95
N LYS A 165 -4.17 -4.61 16.97
CA LYS A 165 -2.73 -4.32 16.93
C LYS A 165 -2.16 -4.44 15.53
N PRO A 166 -1.11 -3.67 15.19
CA PRO A 166 -0.32 -3.84 13.99
C PRO A 166 0.18 -5.27 13.77
N TYR A 167 0.32 -5.67 12.51
CA TYR A 167 1.15 -6.82 12.15
C TYR A 167 2.46 -6.35 11.51
N GLY A 168 3.57 -6.97 11.89
CA GLY A 168 4.88 -6.64 11.31
C GLY A 168 5.12 -7.34 9.97
N LYS A 169 4.83 -8.64 9.87
CA LYS A 169 5.10 -9.45 8.67
C LYS A 169 3.88 -10.29 8.29
N VAL A 170 3.72 -10.50 6.99
CA VAL A 170 2.61 -11.30 6.42
C VAL A 170 2.77 -12.79 6.72
N TYR A 171 3.89 -13.36 6.31
CA TYR A 171 4.09 -14.81 6.25
C TYR A 171 4.84 -15.39 7.45
N PHE A 172 5.55 -14.54 8.21
CA PHE A 172 6.42 -14.97 9.30
C PHE A 172 6.09 -14.22 10.58
N LYS A 173 6.44 -14.83 11.72
CA LYS A 173 6.40 -14.14 13.01
C LYS A 173 7.41 -12.98 13.01
N SER A 174 7.06 -11.90 13.68
CA SER A 174 7.93 -10.74 13.92
C SER A 174 7.91 -10.38 15.40
N GLU A 175 8.70 -9.39 15.80
CA GLU A 175 8.62 -8.83 17.15
C GLU A 175 7.26 -8.17 17.45
N TYR A 176 6.59 -7.68 16.41
CA TYR A 176 5.28 -7.01 16.52
C TYR A 176 4.12 -7.98 16.76
N SER A 177 4.17 -9.17 16.15
CA SER A 177 3.02 -10.08 16.07
C SER A 177 3.37 -11.49 15.57
N ASN A 178 2.43 -12.43 15.68
CA ASN A 178 2.43 -13.63 14.84
C ASN A 178 2.37 -13.27 13.34
N ALA A 179 2.59 -14.26 12.47
CA ALA A 179 2.37 -14.08 11.04
C ALA A 179 0.90 -13.69 10.77
N PHE A 180 0.67 -12.59 10.06
CA PHE A 180 -0.67 -12.13 9.74
C PHE A 180 -1.51 -13.22 9.08
N LEU A 181 -0.94 -13.92 8.10
CA LEU A 181 -1.62 -15.00 7.38
C LEU A 181 -2.12 -16.11 8.32
N TYR A 182 -1.37 -16.43 9.37
CA TYR A 182 -1.75 -17.45 10.34
C TYR A 182 -3.01 -17.04 11.11
N ASP A 183 -3.01 -15.83 11.65
CA ASP A 183 -4.14 -15.32 12.44
C ASP A 183 -5.39 -15.10 11.58
N VAL A 184 -5.22 -14.58 10.36
CA VAL A 184 -6.31 -14.41 9.39
C VAL A 184 -6.96 -15.76 9.03
N LYS A 185 -6.15 -16.78 8.69
CA LYS A 185 -6.67 -18.13 8.40
C LYS A 185 -7.38 -18.75 9.59
N LYS A 186 -6.80 -18.64 10.79
CA LYS A 186 -7.40 -19.16 12.02
C LYS A 186 -8.75 -18.48 12.29
N SER A 187 -8.84 -17.18 12.08
CA SER A 187 -10.04 -16.39 12.37
C SER A 187 -11.15 -16.57 11.34
N LEU A 188 -10.82 -16.78 10.07
CA LEU A 188 -11.81 -16.78 8.99
C LEU A 188 -12.14 -18.18 8.49
N LEU A 189 -11.16 -19.07 8.41
CA LEU A 189 -11.29 -20.37 7.72
C LEU A 189 -11.47 -21.56 8.68
N ALA A 190 -11.31 -21.39 9.99
CA ALA A 190 -11.55 -22.48 10.93
C ALA A 190 -13.02 -22.98 10.88
N LYS A 191 -13.21 -24.30 11.00
CA LYS A 191 -14.52 -24.97 10.83
C LYS A 191 -15.58 -24.48 11.81
N ASN A 192 -15.19 -24.14 13.03
CA ASN A 192 -16.10 -23.79 14.12
C ASN A 192 -16.37 -22.28 14.25
N VAL A 193 -15.83 -21.47 13.33
CA VAL A 193 -16.07 -20.02 13.33
C VAL A 193 -17.40 -19.71 12.65
N LYS A 194 -18.29 -19.02 13.38
CA LYS A 194 -19.49 -18.40 12.82
C LYS A 194 -19.13 -17.02 12.28
N LEU A 195 -19.26 -16.83 10.97
CA LEU A 195 -19.03 -15.55 10.32
C LEU A 195 -20.37 -14.78 10.15
N PRO A 196 -20.32 -13.44 10.05
CA PRO A 196 -21.43 -12.66 9.54
C PRO A 196 -21.88 -13.15 8.17
N GLU A 197 -23.15 -12.98 7.83
CA GLU A 197 -23.77 -13.60 6.64
C GLU A 197 -23.00 -13.30 5.34
N ASN A 198 -22.56 -12.06 5.14
CA ASN A 198 -21.79 -11.66 3.96
C ASN A 198 -20.46 -12.44 3.84
N LEU A 199 -19.70 -12.57 4.92
CA LEU A 199 -18.44 -13.33 4.94
C LEU A 199 -18.68 -14.85 4.90
N GLN A 200 -19.78 -15.33 5.49
CA GLN A 200 -20.14 -16.74 5.43
C GLN A 200 -20.43 -17.18 3.99
N ARG A 201 -21.18 -16.39 3.22
CA ARG A 201 -21.42 -16.66 1.78
C ARG A 201 -20.10 -16.70 0.99
N LEU A 202 -19.15 -15.82 1.30
CA LEU A 202 -17.83 -15.84 0.67
C LEU A 202 -17.02 -17.09 1.06
N LYS A 203 -17.13 -17.55 2.31
CA LYS A 203 -16.52 -18.79 2.77
C LYS A 203 -17.11 -20.02 2.08
N ASP A 204 -18.44 -20.10 2.02
CA ASP A 204 -19.16 -21.24 1.43
C ASP A 204 -18.90 -21.38 -0.08
N SER A 205 -18.70 -20.25 -0.78
CA SER A 205 -18.32 -20.24 -2.20
C SER A 205 -16.83 -20.47 -2.47
N GLY A 206 -15.98 -20.55 -1.43
CA GLY A 206 -14.52 -20.61 -1.54
C GLY A 206 -13.85 -19.28 -1.94
N THR A 207 -14.62 -18.21 -2.14
CA THR A 207 -14.11 -16.88 -2.51
C THR A 207 -13.23 -16.29 -1.40
N LEU A 208 -13.62 -16.47 -0.14
CA LEU A 208 -12.87 -15.96 1.02
C LEU A 208 -11.47 -16.57 1.10
N GLU A 209 -11.37 -17.88 0.88
CA GLU A 209 -10.07 -18.58 0.86
C GLU A 209 -9.19 -18.07 -0.29
N LYS A 210 -9.76 -17.89 -1.49
CA LYS A 210 -9.03 -17.34 -2.63
C LYS A 210 -8.50 -15.94 -2.36
N ASP A 211 -9.30 -15.03 -1.81
CA ASP A 211 -8.81 -13.68 -1.47
C ASP A 211 -7.71 -13.73 -0.40
N ILE A 212 -7.78 -14.64 0.58
CA ILE A 212 -6.70 -14.83 1.56
C ILE A 212 -5.44 -15.41 0.88
N GLN A 213 -5.55 -16.28 -0.11
CA GLN A 213 -4.38 -16.85 -0.77
C GLN A 213 -3.73 -15.89 -1.77
N GLU A 214 -4.55 -15.14 -2.51
CA GLU A 214 -4.12 -14.31 -3.64
C GLU A 214 -3.86 -12.85 -3.24
N ALA A 215 -4.48 -12.36 -2.17
CA ALA A 215 -4.44 -10.94 -1.81
C ALA A 215 -4.10 -10.71 -0.33
N VAL A 216 -3.46 -11.67 0.36
CA VAL A 216 -3.10 -11.49 1.79
C VAL A 216 -2.27 -10.24 2.04
N GLU A 217 -1.37 -9.87 1.13
CA GLU A 217 -0.54 -8.66 1.27
C GLU A 217 -1.36 -7.38 1.19
N LEU A 218 -2.42 -7.39 0.37
CA LEU A 218 -3.38 -6.31 0.30
C LEU A 218 -4.27 -6.27 1.55
N ILE A 219 -4.74 -7.42 2.04
CA ILE A 219 -5.47 -7.51 3.33
C ILE A 219 -4.58 -6.97 4.46
N PHE A 220 -3.30 -7.37 4.50
CA PHE A 220 -2.32 -6.90 5.48
C PHE A 220 -2.11 -5.39 5.41
N THR A 221 -1.84 -4.88 4.21
CA THR A 221 -1.56 -3.47 3.99
C THR A 221 -2.76 -2.62 4.38
N LEU A 222 -3.97 -3.02 3.96
CA LEU A 222 -5.19 -2.31 4.30
C LEU A 222 -5.52 -2.44 5.80
N TYR A 223 -5.32 -3.61 6.42
CA TYR A 223 -5.49 -3.77 7.87
C TYR A 223 -4.54 -2.83 8.65
N ASN A 224 -3.29 -2.74 8.22
CA ASN A 224 -2.28 -1.90 8.86
C ASN A 224 -2.53 -0.40 8.61
N SER A 225 -2.95 0.03 7.42
CA SER A 225 -3.26 1.45 7.16
C SER A 225 -4.41 1.96 8.04
N ASP A 226 -5.35 1.07 8.32
CA ASP A 226 -6.51 1.30 9.16
C ASP A 226 -6.17 1.40 10.66
N ASN A 227 -4.98 0.96 11.04
CA ASN A 227 -4.42 1.17 12.36
C ASN A 227 -3.63 2.49 12.30
N LYS A 228 -4.27 3.58 12.78
CA LYS A 228 -3.71 4.95 12.89
C LYS A 228 -2.33 5.04 13.57
N ILE A 229 -1.85 3.92 14.12
CA ILE A 229 -0.68 3.74 14.96
C ILE A 229 0.60 3.43 14.17
N ILE A 230 0.51 2.91 12.94
CA ILE A 230 1.67 2.20 12.36
C ILE A 230 2.68 3.08 11.64
N LEU A 231 2.27 4.26 11.15
CA LEU A 231 3.24 5.16 10.54
C LEU A 231 3.96 6.06 11.55
N LEU A 232 3.47 6.22 12.79
CA LEU A 232 3.82 7.42 13.57
C LEU A 232 3.95 7.30 15.09
N LYS A 233 3.69 6.14 15.72
CA LYS A 233 3.91 6.11 17.18
C LYS A 233 5.40 5.92 17.46
N ASN A 234 6.06 7.06 17.69
CA ASN A 234 7.14 7.20 18.66
C ASN A 234 6.83 6.30 19.86
N HIS A 235 7.56 5.20 19.97
CA HIS A 235 7.73 4.53 21.25
C HIS A 235 8.88 5.19 22.00
#